data_AF-A0A0U2Y2W6-F1
#
_entry.id   AF-A0A0U2Y2W6-F1
#
_cell.length_a   1.000
_cell.length_b   1.000
_cell.length_c   1.000
_cell.angle_alpha   90.00
_cell.angle_beta   90.00
_cell.angle_gamma   90.00
#
_symmetry.space_group_name_H-M   'P 1'
#
loop_
_entity.id
_entity.type
_entity.pdbx_description
1 polymer ?
#
loop_
_entity_poly.entity_id
_entity_poly.type
_entity_poly.pdbx_seq_one_letter_code
_entity_poly.pdbx_strand_id
1 'polypeptide(L)'
;MPDSNEIEKLVARTRVFLFFSITLLVFGSDIAAEIADNMVYPLDDILVLVLGIVGIVLYFAMRSRSVEGLKRLNNIYLTVFVVALAIKLVWTIIEAPHPDDMADDIPAVIILAVVIANRFF
;
A
#
# COMPACT_ATOMS: atom_id res chain seq x y z
N MET A 1 -27.43 16.16 9.62
CA MET A 1 -26.01 16.56 9.61
C MET A 1 -25.20 15.27 9.67
N PRO A 2 -24.16 15.08 8.83
CA PRO A 2 -23.31 13.91 8.97
C PRO A 2 -22.76 13.86 10.39
N ASP A 3 -22.78 12.68 10.99
CA ASP A 3 -22.36 12.46 12.37
C ASP A 3 -20.87 12.80 12.47
N SER A 4 -20.48 13.73 13.35
CA SER A 4 -19.08 14.18 13.46
C SER A 4 -18.14 13.00 13.73
N ASN A 5 -18.65 11.99 14.44
CA ASN A 5 -17.98 10.74 14.72
C ASN A 5 -17.68 9.93 13.42
N GLU A 6 -18.60 9.93 12.45
CA GLU A 6 -18.37 9.25 11.15
C GLU A 6 -17.24 9.92 10.36
N ILE A 7 -17.22 11.26 10.33
CA ILE A 7 -16.17 12.03 9.64
C ILE A 7 -14.81 11.77 10.30
N GLU A 8 -14.73 11.81 11.64
CA GLU A 8 -13.50 11.55 12.38
C GLU A 8 -12.93 10.15 12.08
N LYS A 9 -13.78 9.12 12.11
CA LYS A 9 -13.40 7.75 11.75
C LYS A 9 -12.87 7.65 10.31
N LEU A 10 -13.57 8.26 9.35
CA LEU A 10 -13.15 8.22 7.95
C LEU A 10 -11.82 8.97 7.72
N VAL A 11 -11.61 10.10 8.39
CA VAL A 11 -10.34 10.84 8.34
C VAL A 11 -9.21 10.01 8.96
N ALA A 12 -9.44 9.35 10.09
CA ALA A 12 -8.46 8.48 10.72
C ALA A 12 -8.05 7.33 9.79
N ARG A 13 -9.02 6.65 9.16
CA ARG A 13 -8.76 5.59 8.18
C ARG A 13 -7.95 6.09 6.98
N THR A 14 -8.30 7.25 6.41
CA THR A 14 -7.54 7.84 5.30
C THR A 14 -6.10 8.16 5.71
N ARG A 15 -5.86 8.61 6.95
CA ARG A 15 -4.51 8.86 7.46
C ARG A 15 -3.69 7.58 7.63
N VAL A 16 -4.33 6.48 8.03
CA VAL A 16 -3.67 5.16 8.05
C VAL A 16 -3.22 4.79 6.65
N PHE A 17 -4.10 4.88 5.65
CA PHE A 17 -3.71 4.61 4.26
C PHE A 17 -2.57 5.50 3.77
N LEU A 18 -2.61 6.81 4.08
CA LEU A 18 -1.50 7.71 3.75
C LEU A 18 -0.19 7.30 4.42
N PHE A 19 -0.22 7.00 5.72
CA PHE A 19 0.96 6.56 6.45
C PHE A 19 1.59 5.34 5.79
N PHE A 20 0.78 4.34 5.46
CA PHE A 20 1.29 3.15 4.81
C PHE A 20 1.71 3.39 3.35
N SER A 21 1.09 4.30 2.61
CA SER A 21 1.59 4.71 1.29
C SER A 21 3.01 5.30 1.37
N ILE A 22 3.35 5.96 2.47
CA ILE A 22 4.73 6.43 2.74
C ILE A 22 5.63 5.25 3.12
N THR A 23 5.16 4.33 3.95
CA THR A 23 5.91 3.10 4.29
C THR A 23 6.23 2.26 3.06
N LEU A 24 5.34 2.20 2.06
CA LEU A 24 5.59 1.48 0.81
C LEU A 24 6.82 2.01 0.05
N LEU A 25 7.20 3.27 0.26
CA LEU A 25 8.41 3.83 -0.37
C LEU A 25 9.71 3.26 0.22
N VAL A 26 9.64 2.68 1.43
CA VAL A 26 10.82 2.09 2.09
C VAL A 26 11.23 0.79 1.43
N PHE A 27 10.28 -0.01 0.92
CA PHE A 27 10.57 -1.26 0.21
C PHE A 27 11.40 -1.03 -1.06
N GLY A 28 11.26 0.14 -1.69
CA GLY A 28 12.09 0.48 -2.85
C GLY A 28 13.55 0.85 -2.55
N SER A 29 14.05 0.68 -1.33
CA SER A 29 15.45 0.98 -1.01
C SER A 29 16.44 0.02 -1.65
N ASP A 30 16.00 -1.22 -1.91
CA ASP A 30 16.90 -2.32 -2.27
C ASP A 30 16.87 -2.66 -3.77
N ILE A 31 15.95 -2.03 -4.53
CA ILE A 31 15.80 -2.13 -5.99
C ILE A 31 17.13 -2.04 -6.75
N ALA A 32 18.02 -1.12 -6.37
CA ALA A 32 19.28 -0.92 -7.08
C ALA A 32 20.25 -2.10 -6.93
N ALA A 33 20.22 -2.78 -5.78
CA ALA A 33 21.03 -3.97 -5.54
C ALA A 33 20.45 -5.16 -6.31
N GLU A 34 19.14 -5.36 -6.25
CA GLU A 34 18.47 -6.47 -6.93
C GLU A 34 18.54 -6.38 -8.46
N ILE A 35 18.43 -5.17 -9.05
CA ILE A 35 18.59 -4.99 -10.51
C ILE A 35 19.97 -5.51 -10.99
N ALA A 36 21.01 -5.44 -10.14
CA ALA A 36 22.34 -5.90 -10.50
C ALA A 36 22.43 -7.44 -10.56
N ASP A 37 21.63 -8.14 -9.77
CA ASP A 37 21.63 -9.61 -9.67
C ASP A 37 20.56 -10.24 -10.58
N ASN A 38 19.34 -9.71 -10.58
CA ASN A 38 18.23 -10.19 -11.40
C ASN A 38 17.26 -9.05 -11.74
N MET A 39 17.07 -8.76 -13.04
CA MET A 39 16.17 -7.69 -13.47
C MET A 39 14.67 -7.95 -13.24
N VAL A 40 14.28 -9.18 -12.89
CA VAL A 40 12.86 -9.58 -12.73
C VAL A 40 12.37 -9.40 -11.30
N TYR A 41 13.22 -9.69 -10.31
CA TYR A 41 12.88 -9.64 -8.88
C TYR A 41 12.46 -8.25 -8.41
N PRO A 42 13.17 -7.15 -8.70
CA PRO A 42 12.81 -5.82 -8.19
C PRO A 42 11.55 -5.21 -8.83
N LEU A 43 10.88 -5.93 -9.73
CA LEU A 43 9.73 -5.39 -10.45
C LEU A 43 8.54 -5.15 -9.52
N ASP A 44 8.29 -6.02 -8.56
CA ASP A 44 7.21 -5.82 -7.58
C ASP A 44 7.51 -4.66 -6.64
N ASP A 45 8.75 -4.48 -6.21
CA ASP A 45 9.18 -3.33 -5.41
C ASP A 45 8.98 -2.02 -6.15
N ILE A 46 9.35 -1.99 -7.43
CA ILE A 46 9.09 -0.83 -8.30
C ILE A 46 7.57 -0.58 -8.38
N LEU A 47 6.76 -1.62 -8.57
CA LEU A 47 5.31 -1.49 -8.66
C LEU A 47 4.69 -1.01 -7.34
N VAL A 48 5.12 -1.56 -6.20
CA VAL A 48 4.65 -1.19 -4.86
C VAL A 48 5.07 0.25 -4.52
N LEU A 49 6.29 0.66 -4.89
CA LEU A 49 6.76 2.03 -4.77
C LEU A 49 5.88 2.98 -5.59
N VAL A 50 5.58 2.63 -6.85
CA VAL A 50 4.67 3.43 -7.70
C VAL A 50 3.29 3.54 -7.07
N LEU A 51 2.75 2.45 -6.51
CA LEU A 51 1.46 2.48 -5.81
C LEU A 51 1.51 3.33 -4.53
N GLY A 52 2.63 3.35 -3.81
CA GLY A 52 2.89 4.25 -2.69
C GLY A 52 2.83 5.73 -3.10
N ILE A 53 3.54 6.09 -4.18
CA ILE A 53 3.52 7.44 -4.75
C ILE A 53 2.10 7.83 -5.18
N VAL A 54 1.41 6.95 -5.91
CA VAL A 54 0.01 7.18 -6.34
C VAL A 54 -0.89 7.39 -5.13
N GLY A 55 -0.72 6.59 -4.07
CA GLY A 55 -1.44 6.75 -2.81
C GLY A 55 -1.24 8.11 -2.18
N ILE A 56 0.00 8.63 -2.13
CA ILE A 56 0.30 9.96 -1.62
C ILE A 56 -0.35 11.05 -2.49
N VAL A 57 -0.22 10.96 -3.81
CA VAL A 57 -0.80 11.92 -4.76
C VAL A 57 -2.32 11.97 -4.62
N LEU A 58 -2.97 10.80 -4.54
CA LEU A 58 -4.42 10.69 -4.35
C LEU A 58 -4.89 11.34 -3.05
N TYR A 59 -4.12 11.22 -1.97
CA TYR A 59 -4.44 11.88 -0.69
C TYR A 59 -4.64 13.38 -0.87
N PHE A 60 -3.66 14.04 -1.50
CA PHE A 60 -3.64 15.49 -1.63
C PHE A 60 -4.60 15.96 -2.71
N ALA A 61 -4.70 15.24 -3.83
CA ALA A 61 -5.58 15.59 -4.94
C ALA A 61 -7.07 15.45 -4.60
N MET A 62 -7.44 14.47 -3.77
CA MET A 62 -8.83 14.15 -3.44
C MET A 62 -9.21 14.48 -2.00
N ARG A 63 -8.42 15.33 -1.32
CA ARG A 63 -8.67 15.70 0.06
C ARG A 63 -10.07 16.35 0.20
N SER A 64 -10.97 15.67 0.90
CA SER A 64 -12.34 16.14 1.14
C SER A 64 -12.65 16.20 2.63
N ARG A 65 -13.57 17.10 3.02
CA ARG A 65 -14.21 17.14 4.34
C ARG A 65 -15.64 16.58 4.32
N SER A 66 -16.15 16.17 3.16
CA SER A 66 -17.45 15.53 3.03
C SER A 66 -17.35 14.02 3.26
N VAL A 67 -18.39 13.43 3.87
CA VAL A 67 -18.49 11.98 4.09
C VAL A 67 -18.35 11.22 2.78
N GLU A 68 -19.04 11.66 1.72
CA GLU A 68 -19.00 11.01 0.41
C GLU A 68 -17.60 11.03 -0.22
N GLY A 69 -16.92 12.18 -0.17
CA GLY A 69 -15.56 12.30 -0.69
C GLY A 69 -14.57 11.43 0.07
N LEU A 70 -14.70 11.37 1.40
CA LEU A 70 -13.87 10.52 2.25
C LEU A 70 -14.15 9.02 2.03
N LYS A 71 -15.41 8.62 1.84
CA LYS A 71 -15.78 7.23 1.49
C LYS A 71 -15.19 6.84 0.13
N ARG A 72 -15.29 7.73 -0.87
CA ARG A 72 -14.72 7.51 -2.19
C ARG A 72 -13.20 7.34 -2.12
N LEU A 73 -12.50 8.24 -1.42
CA LEU A 73 -11.05 8.15 -1.23
C LEU A 73 -10.65 6.87 -0.50
N ASN A 74 -11.34 6.50 0.57
CA ASN A 74 -11.07 5.24 1.27
C ASN A 74 -11.26 4.01 0.37
N ASN A 75 -12.29 4.00 -0.50
CA ASN A 75 -12.50 2.91 -1.46
C ASN A 75 -11.38 2.81 -2.48
N ILE A 76 -10.91 3.95 -3.01
CA ILE A 76 -9.78 3.98 -3.93
C ILE A 76 -8.53 3.42 -3.25
N TYR A 77 -8.26 3.86 -2.01
CA TYR A 77 -7.14 3.32 -1.23
C TYR A 77 -7.26 1.82 -1.02
N LEU A 78 -8.43 1.31 -0.63
CA LEU A 78 -8.62 -0.12 -0.48
C LEU A 78 -8.24 -0.85 -1.77
N THR A 79 -8.71 -0.38 -2.93
CA THR A 79 -8.35 -0.99 -4.22
C THR A 79 -6.84 -0.97 -4.46
N VAL A 80 -6.18 0.18 -4.23
CA VAL A 80 -4.73 0.31 -4.40
C VAL A 80 -3.97 -0.68 -3.52
N PHE A 81 -4.34 -0.78 -2.24
CA PHE A 81 -3.69 -1.67 -1.28
C PHE A 81 -3.98 -3.15 -1.54
N VAL A 82 -5.19 -3.50 -2.00
CA VAL A 82 -5.51 -4.87 -2.43
C VAL A 82 -4.69 -5.27 -3.65
N VAL A 83 -4.50 -4.36 -4.61
CA VAL A 83 -3.63 -4.59 -5.78
C VAL A 83 -2.17 -4.76 -5.34
N ALA A 84 -1.67 -3.91 -4.45
CA ALA A 84 -0.32 -4.05 -3.89
C ALA A 84 -0.12 -5.41 -3.20
N LEU A 85 -1.10 -5.84 -2.40
CA LEU A 85 -1.06 -7.15 -1.75
C LEU A 85 -1.05 -8.29 -2.76
N ALA A 86 -1.86 -8.21 -3.82
CA ALA A 86 -1.88 -9.22 -4.86
C ALA A 86 -0.54 -9.33 -5.60
N ILE A 87 0.12 -8.19 -5.86
CA ILE A 87 1.45 -8.15 -6.48
C ILE A 87 2.47 -8.86 -5.58
N LYS A 88 2.58 -8.45 -4.31
CA LYS A 88 3.53 -9.05 -3.36
C LYS A 88 3.26 -10.56 -3.17
N LEU A 89 2.00 -10.99 -3.04
CA LEU A 89 1.68 -12.42 -2.97
C LEU A 89 2.10 -13.21 -4.21
N VAL A 90 2.01 -12.63 -5.41
CA VAL A 90 2.47 -13.28 -6.64
C VAL A 90 3.99 -13.39 -6.65
N TRP A 91 4.71 -12.34 -6.24
CA TRP A 91 6.17 -12.33 -6.18
C TRP A 91 6.73 -13.27 -5.12
N THR A 92 6.11 -13.33 -3.95
CA THR A 92 6.43 -14.32 -2.91
C THR A 92 6.37 -15.76 -3.43
N ILE A 93 5.48 -16.07 -4.38
CA ILE A 93 5.42 -17.39 -5.02
C ILE A 93 6.54 -17.58 -6.06
N ILE A 94 6.87 -16.52 -6.82
CA ILE A 94 7.93 -16.54 -7.84
C ILE A 94 9.30 -16.70 -7.19
N GLU A 95 9.52 -16.04 -6.06
CA GLU A 95 10.79 -16.00 -5.32
C GLU A 95 10.89 -17.08 -4.24
N ALA A 96 9.82 -17.85 -4.01
CA ALA A 96 9.84 -19.03 -3.13
C ALA A 96 11.07 -19.95 -3.27
N PRO A 97 11.66 -20.16 -4.47
CA PRO A 97 12.89 -20.94 -4.62
C PRO A 97 14.17 -20.27 -4.10
N HIS A 98 14.18 -18.95 -3.87
CA HIS A 98 15.34 -18.15 -3.47
C HIS A 98 15.03 -17.36 -2.18
N PRO A 99 15.25 -17.97 -1.00
CA PRO A 99 14.85 -17.38 0.27
C PRO A 99 15.50 -16.04 0.60
N ASP A 100 16.69 -15.78 0.04
CA ASP A 100 17.43 -14.54 0.26
C ASP A 100 16.74 -13.34 -0.41
N ASP A 101 15.99 -13.57 -1.49
CA ASP A 101 15.25 -12.54 -2.24
C ASP A 101 13.85 -12.30 -1.63
N MET A 102 13.36 -13.15 -0.72
CA MET A 102 12.02 -13.03 -0.09
C MET A 102 11.98 -12.22 1.21
N ALA A 103 13.10 -11.63 1.64
CA ALA A 103 13.27 -11.15 3.00
C ALA A 103 12.33 -9.98 3.37
N ASP A 104 12.03 -9.10 2.42
CA ASP A 104 11.15 -7.93 2.58
C ASP A 104 9.67 -8.28 2.28
N ASP A 105 9.46 -9.32 1.47
CA ASP A 105 8.22 -9.77 0.90
C ASP A 105 7.19 -10.20 1.95
N ILE A 106 7.61 -11.03 2.91
CA ILE A 106 6.75 -11.50 4.00
C ILE A 106 6.31 -10.33 4.90
N PRO A 107 7.21 -9.46 5.39
CA PRO A 107 6.82 -8.22 6.06
C PRO A 107 5.85 -7.35 5.26
N ALA A 108 6.08 -7.17 3.96
CA ALA A 108 5.22 -6.37 3.08
C ALA A 108 3.79 -6.95 3.03
N VAL A 109 3.67 -8.27 2.81
CA VAL A 109 2.37 -8.98 2.79
C VAL A 109 1.63 -8.81 4.12
N ILE A 110 2.31 -8.98 5.26
CA ILE A 110 1.71 -8.82 6.59
C ILE A 110 1.21 -7.40 6.79
N ILE A 111 2.04 -6.40 6.48
CA ILE A 111 1.69 -4.99 6.60
C ILE A 111 0.46 -4.67 5.74
N LEU A 112 0.47 -5.05 4.47
CA LEU A 112 -0.63 -4.79 3.54
C LEU A 112 -1.92 -5.46 4.01
N ALA A 113 -1.86 -6.70 4.51
CA ALA A 113 -3.01 -7.40 5.07
C ALA A 113 -3.58 -6.68 6.30
N VAL A 114 -2.73 -6.21 7.22
CA VAL A 114 -3.15 -5.45 8.41
C VAL A 114 -3.82 -4.13 8.02
N VAL A 115 -3.30 -3.41 7.03
CA VAL A 115 -3.90 -2.15 6.55
C VAL A 115 -5.29 -2.37 5.96
N ILE A 116 -5.43 -3.41 5.15
CA ILE A 116 -6.71 -3.79 4.55
C ILE A 116 -7.69 -4.20 5.66
N ALA A 117 -7.25 -5.01 6.62
CA ALA A 117 -8.07 -5.41 7.77
C ALA A 117 -8.52 -4.21 8.61
N ASN A 118 -7.62 -3.24 8.87
CA ASN A 118 -7.90 -2.03 9.65
C ASN A 118 -9.06 -1.19 9.09
N ARG A 119 -9.39 -1.34 7.79
CA ARG A 119 -10.57 -0.69 7.21
C ARG A 119 -11.89 -1.15 7.84
N PHE A 120 -11.95 -2.38 8.33
CA PHE A 120 -13.17 -3.01 8.84
C PHE A 120 -13.36 -2.83 10.35
N PHE A 121 -12.34 -2.35 11.05
CA PHE A 121 -12.38 -2.01 12.47
C PHE A 121 -12.52 -0.49 12.67
#